data_AF-A0A7S1M8E7-F1
#
_entry.id   AF-A0A7S1M8E7-F1
#
_cell.length_a   1.000
_cell.length_b   1.000
_cell.length_c   1.000
_cell.angle_alpha   90.00
_cell.angle_beta   90.00
_cell.angle_gamma   90.00
#
_symmetry.space_group_name_H-M   'P 1'
#
loop_
_entity.id
_entity.type
_entity.pdbx_description
1 polymer ?
#
loop_
_entity_poly.entity_id
_entity_poly.type
_entity_poly.pdbx_seq_one_letter_code
_entity_poly.pdbx_strand_id
1 'polypeptide(L)'
;DQGEVDRARDGAAECSVPADEIEGRRKDTESRETGHSECRVAQTVAKATMEATCNLYHTLAMNQNVPSCLPTYDPTPEHHEFDTMHACLEKMVEWSVPFLKDLTAKRDACNAATKQYHEKVEQCGAAQSTYEMAFCSYREKLTGACSAYTTCRTT
;
A
#
# COMPACT_ATOMS: atom_id res chain seq x y z
N ASP A 1 28.86 57.53 -8.12
CA ASP A 1 27.93 58.24 -7.23
C ASP A 1 27.29 57.19 -6.31
N GLN A 2 27.40 57.35 -5.00
CA GLN A 2 26.83 56.40 -4.04
C GLN A 2 25.29 56.41 -4.06
N GLY A 3 24.67 57.54 -4.43
CA GLY A 3 23.21 57.64 -4.54
C GLY A 3 22.63 56.82 -5.70
N GLU A 4 23.40 56.60 -6.78
CA GLU A 4 23.00 55.70 -7.86
C GLU A 4 23.06 54.23 -7.44
N VAL A 5 24.08 53.85 -6.66
CA VAL A 5 24.22 52.50 -6.08
C VAL A 5 23.10 52.22 -5.07
N ASP A 6 22.78 53.20 -4.21
CA ASP A 6 21.71 53.05 -3.23
C ASP A 6 20.33 52.95 -3.90
N ARG A 7 20.05 53.76 -4.94
CA ARG A 7 18.80 53.62 -5.72
C ARG A 7 18.68 52.26 -6.41
N ALA A 8 19.77 51.75 -6.99
CA ALA A 8 19.77 50.43 -7.63
C ALA A 8 19.58 49.29 -6.61
N ARG A 9 20.18 49.42 -5.42
CA ARG A 9 19.99 48.49 -4.30
C ARG A 9 18.54 48.50 -3.82
N ASP A 10 17.98 49.67 -3.59
CA ASP A 10 16.65 49.82 -3.01
C ASP A 10 15.57 49.34 -4.00
N GLY A 11 15.70 49.65 -5.30
CA GLY A 11 14.82 49.10 -6.33
C GLY A 11 14.90 47.57 -6.48
N ALA A 12 16.09 46.99 -6.32
CA ALA A 12 16.23 45.53 -6.30
C ALA A 12 15.59 44.88 -5.05
N ALA A 13 15.61 45.57 -3.92
CA ALA A 13 14.94 45.13 -2.69
C ALA A 13 13.41 45.24 -2.80
N GLU A 14 12.88 46.30 -3.42
CA GLU A 14 11.45 46.47 -3.68
C GLU A 14 10.88 45.40 -4.62
N CYS A 15 11.67 44.92 -5.58
CA CYS A 15 11.27 43.83 -6.46
C CYS A 15 11.37 42.44 -5.83
N SER A 16 11.95 42.31 -4.62
CA SER A 16 12.08 41.00 -3.96
C SER A 16 10.70 40.44 -3.58
N VAL A 17 10.46 39.19 -3.95
CA VAL A 17 9.21 38.46 -3.68
C VAL A 17 9.35 37.73 -2.34
N PRO A 18 8.26 37.37 -1.62
CA PRO A 18 8.35 36.70 -0.31
C PRO A 18 9.02 35.32 -0.41
N ALA A 19 10.35 35.29 -0.40
CA ALA A 19 11.18 34.09 -0.53
C ALA A 19 10.90 33.10 0.61
N ASP A 20 10.60 33.61 1.80
CA ASP A 20 10.26 32.81 2.98
C ASP A 20 8.96 32.01 2.79
N GLU A 21 7.96 32.57 2.11
CA GLU A 21 6.70 31.85 1.84
C GLU A 21 6.94 30.72 0.83
N ILE A 22 7.73 30.99 -0.21
CA ILE A 22 8.08 30.00 -1.24
C ILE A 22 8.91 28.88 -0.64
N GLU A 23 9.87 29.22 0.21
CA GLU A 23 10.72 28.27 0.92
C GLU A 23 9.91 27.41 1.92
N GLY A 24 8.95 28.01 2.61
CA GLY A 24 8.01 27.28 3.47
C GLY A 24 7.21 26.24 2.69
N ARG A 25 6.66 26.61 1.53
CA ARG A 25 5.91 25.69 0.65
C ARG A 25 6.80 24.59 0.04
N ARG A 26 8.05 24.90 -0.28
CA ARG A 26 9.04 23.90 -0.75
C ARG A 26 9.25 22.82 0.32
N LYS A 27 9.57 23.22 1.55
CA LYS A 27 9.79 22.30 2.68
C LYS A 27 8.56 21.44 2.99
N ASP A 28 7.38 22.04 2.97
CA ASP A 28 6.11 21.32 3.16
C ASP A 28 5.88 20.26 2.08
N THR A 29 6.19 20.59 0.81
CA THR A 29 6.13 19.65 -0.31
C THR A 29 7.11 18.48 -0.13
N GLU A 30 8.36 18.75 0.21
CA GLU A 30 9.40 17.73 0.42
C GLU A 30 9.07 16.79 1.59
N SER A 31 8.51 17.33 2.67
CA SER A 31 8.05 16.52 3.79
C SER A 31 6.92 15.57 3.38
N ARG A 32 5.96 16.05 2.57
CA ARG A 32 4.84 15.23 2.07
C ARG A 32 5.31 14.19 1.06
N GLU A 33 6.26 14.53 0.20
CA GLU A 33 6.90 13.60 -0.73
C GLU A 33 7.54 12.43 0.03
N THR A 34 8.33 12.76 1.06
CA THR A 34 9.00 11.77 1.91
C THR A 34 7.96 10.84 2.54
N GLY A 35 6.91 11.39 3.16
CA GLY A 35 5.85 10.59 3.76
C GLY A 35 5.09 9.70 2.76
N HIS A 36 4.82 10.20 1.55
CA HIS A 36 4.23 9.38 0.49
C HIS A 36 5.17 8.26 0.05
N SER A 37 6.46 8.55 -0.13
CA SER A 37 7.47 7.56 -0.52
C SER A 37 7.60 6.43 0.51
N GLU A 38 7.71 6.78 1.79
CA GLU A 38 7.72 5.81 2.90
C GLU A 38 6.45 4.97 2.93
N CYS A 39 5.29 5.59 2.69
CA CYS A 39 4.03 4.85 2.57
C CYS A 39 4.08 3.81 1.45
N ARG A 40 4.60 4.16 0.26
CA ARG A 40 4.70 3.23 -0.87
C ARG A 40 5.62 2.04 -0.56
N VAL A 41 6.72 2.27 0.16
CA VAL A 41 7.58 1.18 0.66
C VAL A 41 6.78 0.25 1.58
N ALA A 42 6.05 0.81 2.55
CA ALA A 42 5.21 0.01 3.45
C ALA A 42 4.09 -0.74 2.70
N GLN A 43 3.49 -0.14 1.66
CA GLN A 43 2.50 -0.80 0.81
C GLN A 43 3.09 -2.00 0.08
N THR A 44 4.33 -1.92 -0.43
CA THR A 44 5.00 -3.05 -1.08
C THR A 44 5.23 -4.20 -0.10
N VAL A 45 5.64 -3.91 1.15
CA VAL A 45 5.78 -4.92 2.20
C VAL A 45 4.44 -5.58 2.53
N ALA A 46 3.36 -4.79 2.64
CA ALA A 46 2.02 -5.31 2.87
C ALA A 46 1.55 -6.20 1.71
N LYS A 47 1.84 -5.81 0.46
CA LYS A 47 1.54 -6.61 -0.73
C LYS A 47 2.26 -7.96 -0.71
N ALA A 48 3.57 -7.97 -0.44
CA ALA A 48 4.35 -9.20 -0.36
C ALA A 48 3.82 -10.14 0.73
N THR A 49 3.40 -9.58 1.88
CA THR A 49 2.78 -10.33 2.97
C THR A 49 1.44 -10.94 2.56
N MET A 50 0.59 -10.17 1.89
CA MET A 50 -0.68 -10.64 1.32
C MET A 50 -0.44 -11.79 0.34
N GLU A 51 0.47 -11.62 -0.63
CA GLU A 51 0.78 -12.64 -1.62
C GLU A 51 1.29 -13.93 -0.96
N ALA A 52 2.21 -13.83 0.00
CA ALA A 52 2.74 -14.97 0.73
C ALA A 52 1.65 -15.73 1.50
N THR A 53 0.83 -15.02 2.29
CA THR A 53 -0.23 -15.63 3.11
C THR A 53 -1.34 -16.26 2.26
N CYS A 54 -1.73 -15.59 1.17
CA CYS A 54 -2.72 -16.12 0.23
C CYS A 54 -2.18 -17.31 -0.57
N ASN A 55 -0.89 -17.32 -0.92
CA ASN A 55 -0.28 -18.48 -1.55
C ASN A 55 -0.24 -19.70 -0.62
N LEU A 56 0.00 -19.50 0.67
CA LEU A 56 -0.08 -20.59 1.66
C LEU A 56 -1.49 -21.17 1.76
N TYR A 57 -2.52 -20.33 1.77
CA TYR A 57 -3.91 -20.77 1.73
C TYR A 57 -4.22 -21.55 0.43
N HIS A 58 -3.88 -20.97 -0.71
CA HIS A 58 -4.11 -21.58 -2.02
C HIS A 58 -3.40 -22.94 -2.15
N THR A 59 -2.12 -23.01 -1.76
CA THR A 59 -1.33 -24.24 -1.81
C THR A 59 -1.94 -25.34 -0.95
N LEU A 60 -2.40 -25.03 0.26
CA LEU A 60 -3.08 -26.01 1.11
C LEU A 60 -4.43 -26.45 0.50
N ALA A 61 -5.21 -25.51 -0.03
CA ALA A 61 -6.50 -25.80 -0.66
C ALA A 61 -6.37 -26.73 -1.89
N MET A 62 -5.25 -26.62 -2.63
CA MET A 62 -4.96 -27.45 -3.80
C MET A 62 -4.31 -28.79 -3.44
N ASN A 63 -3.56 -28.87 -2.34
CA ASN A 63 -2.83 -30.05 -1.91
C ASN A 63 -3.41 -30.62 -0.62
N GLN A 64 -4.66 -31.07 -0.72
CA GLN A 64 -5.46 -31.45 0.44
C GLN A 64 -4.98 -32.74 1.12
N ASN A 65 -4.20 -33.58 0.43
CA ASN A 65 -3.74 -34.89 0.93
C ASN A 65 -4.88 -35.74 1.50
N VAL A 66 -5.99 -35.81 0.75
CA VAL A 66 -7.17 -36.59 1.16
C VAL A 66 -6.81 -38.06 1.39
N PRO A 67 -7.48 -38.75 2.33
CA PRO A 67 -7.27 -40.18 2.54
C PRO A 67 -7.48 -40.95 1.24
N SER A 68 -6.60 -41.91 0.96
CA SER A 68 -6.64 -42.69 -0.28
C SER A 68 -7.92 -43.51 -0.46
N CYS A 69 -8.66 -43.76 0.61
CA CYS A 69 -9.94 -44.47 0.58
C CYS A 69 -11.12 -43.58 0.15
N LEU A 70 -10.98 -42.24 0.22
CA LEU A 70 -12.06 -41.30 -0.08
C LEU A 70 -12.51 -41.35 -1.56
N PRO A 71 -11.62 -41.37 -2.56
CA PRO A 71 -12.04 -41.43 -3.97
C PRO A 71 -12.82 -42.69 -4.37
N THR A 72 -12.65 -43.77 -3.60
CA THR A 72 -13.32 -45.07 -3.82
C THR A 72 -14.31 -45.40 -2.72
N TYR A 73 -14.73 -44.40 -1.92
CA TYR A 73 -15.66 -44.61 -0.83
C TYR A 73 -17.04 -45.01 -1.37
N ASP A 74 -17.53 -46.18 -0.97
CA ASP A 74 -18.89 -46.63 -1.24
C ASP A 74 -19.80 -46.23 -0.06
N PRO A 75 -20.81 -45.37 -0.27
CA PRO A 75 -21.79 -45.05 0.77
C PRO A 75 -22.81 -46.17 1.02
N THR A 76 -22.83 -47.21 0.19
CA THR A 76 -23.77 -48.33 0.22
C THR A 76 -23.05 -49.69 0.07
N PRO A 77 -22.02 -49.96 0.89
CA PRO A 77 -21.21 -51.17 0.75
C PRO A 77 -22.03 -52.42 1.09
N GLU A 78 -21.59 -53.58 0.60
CA GLU A 78 -22.15 -54.84 1.07
C GLU A 78 -21.77 -55.08 2.54
N HIS A 79 -22.55 -55.90 3.26
CA HIS A 79 -22.33 -56.16 4.69
C HIS A 79 -20.90 -56.64 5.01
N HIS A 80 -20.27 -57.37 4.09
CA HIS A 80 -18.91 -57.89 4.27
C HIS A 80 -17.82 -56.80 4.14
N GLU A 81 -18.17 -55.60 3.68
CA GLU A 81 -17.27 -54.46 3.47
C GLU A 81 -17.44 -53.37 4.54
N PHE A 82 -18.35 -53.57 5.51
CA PHE A 82 -18.66 -52.60 6.56
C PHE A 82 -17.43 -52.17 7.37
N ASP A 83 -16.51 -53.08 7.66
CA ASP A 83 -15.27 -52.75 8.37
C ASP A 83 -14.36 -51.83 7.54
N THR A 84 -14.27 -52.06 6.23
CA THR A 84 -13.50 -51.21 5.30
C THR A 84 -14.11 -49.82 5.20
N MET A 85 -15.44 -49.72 5.10
CA MET A 85 -16.17 -48.46 5.13
C MET A 85 -15.91 -47.72 6.45
N HIS A 86 -16.02 -48.40 7.59
CA HIS A 86 -15.78 -47.82 8.91
C HIS A 86 -14.35 -47.25 9.03
N ALA A 87 -13.34 -48.05 8.66
CA ALA A 87 -11.95 -47.62 8.70
C ALA A 87 -11.67 -46.41 7.77
N CYS A 88 -12.41 -46.29 6.65
CA CYS A 88 -12.29 -45.12 5.80
C CYS A 88 -12.90 -43.86 6.46
N LEU A 89 -14.07 -43.99 7.09
CA LEU A 89 -14.71 -42.90 7.82
C LEU A 89 -13.83 -42.38 8.96
N GLU A 90 -13.16 -43.26 9.70
CA GLU A 90 -12.19 -42.88 10.73
C GLU A 90 -11.06 -42.01 10.14
N LYS A 91 -10.45 -42.46 9.04
CA LYS A 91 -9.39 -41.69 8.35
C LYS A 91 -9.90 -40.36 7.81
N MET A 92 -11.14 -40.31 7.33
CA MET A 92 -11.77 -39.05 6.89
C MET A 92 -11.93 -38.07 8.05
N VAL A 93 -12.33 -38.53 9.24
CA VAL A 93 -12.44 -37.69 10.44
C VAL A 93 -11.06 -37.22 10.89
N GLU A 94 -10.09 -38.12 10.99
CA GLU A 94 -8.70 -37.82 11.38
C GLU A 94 -8.06 -36.78 10.47
N TRP A 95 -8.35 -36.82 9.17
CA TRP A 95 -7.84 -35.87 8.19
C TRP A 95 -8.65 -34.55 8.18
N SER A 96 -9.97 -34.62 8.09
CA SER A 96 -10.82 -33.46 7.78
C SER A 96 -10.85 -32.42 8.88
N VAL A 97 -10.83 -32.83 10.15
CA VAL A 97 -10.87 -31.93 11.30
C VAL A 97 -9.62 -31.02 11.36
N PRO A 98 -8.37 -31.55 11.41
CA PRO A 98 -7.19 -30.70 11.41
C PRO A 98 -7.00 -29.97 10.08
N PHE A 99 -7.34 -30.58 8.95
CA PHE A 99 -7.27 -29.91 7.64
C PHE A 99 -8.17 -28.67 7.60
N LEU A 100 -9.44 -28.79 8.00
CA LEU A 100 -10.38 -27.66 8.03
C LEU A 100 -9.90 -26.55 8.96
N LYS A 101 -9.33 -26.91 10.12
CA LYS A 101 -8.75 -25.96 11.07
C LYS A 101 -7.61 -25.16 10.44
N ASP A 102 -6.63 -25.83 9.83
CA ASP A 102 -5.48 -25.15 9.20
C ASP A 102 -5.92 -24.34 7.98
N LEU A 103 -6.82 -24.89 7.15
CA LEU A 103 -7.37 -24.20 5.99
C LEU A 103 -8.08 -22.90 6.39
N THR A 104 -8.90 -22.94 7.45
CA THR A 104 -9.60 -21.78 8.00
C THR A 104 -8.61 -20.74 8.51
N ALA A 105 -7.59 -21.15 9.28
CA ALA A 105 -6.57 -20.25 9.80
C ALA A 105 -5.80 -19.54 8.66
N LYS A 106 -5.40 -20.27 7.62
CA LYS A 106 -4.70 -19.67 6.46
C LYS A 106 -5.60 -18.76 5.63
N ARG A 107 -6.88 -19.13 5.45
CA ARG A 107 -7.88 -18.26 4.80
C ARG A 107 -8.01 -16.94 5.55
N ASP A 108 -8.18 -17.00 6.86
CA ASP A 108 -8.38 -15.81 7.68
C ASP A 108 -7.11 -14.92 7.70
N ALA A 109 -5.92 -15.53 7.71
CA ALA A 109 -4.66 -14.80 7.55
C ALA A 109 -4.55 -14.10 6.18
N CYS A 110 -4.89 -14.79 5.09
CA CYS A 110 -4.94 -14.18 3.75
C CYS A 110 -5.93 -13.02 3.68
N ASN A 111 -7.14 -13.20 4.23
CA ASN A 111 -8.16 -12.15 4.28
C ASN A 111 -7.68 -10.92 5.08
N ALA A 112 -7.06 -11.15 6.23
CA ALA A 112 -6.52 -10.08 7.08
C ALA A 112 -5.40 -9.32 6.36
N ALA A 113 -4.45 -10.03 5.73
CA ALA A 113 -3.36 -9.41 4.97
C ALA A 113 -3.87 -8.66 3.73
N THR A 114 -4.90 -9.19 3.07
CA THR A 114 -5.57 -8.52 1.94
C THR A 114 -6.19 -7.20 2.38
N LYS A 115 -6.93 -7.21 3.50
CA LYS A 115 -7.51 -5.99 4.09
C LYS A 115 -6.42 -4.97 4.42
N GLN A 116 -5.35 -5.37 5.09
CA GLN A 116 -4.23 -4.48 5.43
C GLN A 116 -3.55 -3.89 4.18
N TYR A 117 -3.37 -4.68 3.13
CA TYR A 117 -2.85 -4.18 1.85
C TYR A 117 -3.76 -3.11 1.26
N HIS A 118 -5.08 -3.34 1.21
CA HIS A 118 -6.03 -2.34 0.70
C HIS A 118 -6.07 -1.07 1.55
N GLU A 119 -6.06 -1.18 2.88
CA GLU A 119 -5.96 -0.02 3.78
C GLU A 119 -4.68 0.79 3.49
N LYS A 120 -3.56 0.12 3.21
CA LYS A 120 -2.31 0.80 2.82
C LYS A 120 -2.39 1.44 1.43
N VAL A 121 -3.04 0.80 0.46
CA VAL A 121 -3.29 1.39 -0.85
C VAL A 121 -4.06 2.70 -0.72
N GLU A 122 -5.13 2.72 0.08
CA GLU A 122 -5.93 3.92 0.33
C GLU A 122 -5.14 5.00 1.05
N GLN A 123 -4.41 4.64 2.12
CA GLN A 123 -3.54 5.58 2.86
C GLN A 123 -2.50 6.23 1.95
N CYS A 124 -1.81 5.44 1.12
CA CYS A 124 -0.79 5.98 0.23
C CYS A 124 -1.40 6.79 -0.92
N GLY A 125 -2.60 6.45 -1.38
CA GLY A 125 -3.35 7.26 -2.35
C GLY A 125 -3.70 8.64 -1.78
N ALA A 126 -4.15 8.71 -0.53
CA ALA A 126 -4.41 9.98 0.16
C ALA A 126 -3.12 10.81 0.38
N ALA A 127 -2.03 10.15 0.76
CA ALA A 127 -0.73 10.80 0.91
C ALA A 127 -0.21 11.35 -0.43
N GLN A 128 -0.36 10.59 -1.52
CA GLN A 128 -0.02 11.03 -2.87
C GLN A 128 -0.81 12.28 -3.25
N SER A 129 -2.13 12.27 -3.09
CA SER A 129 -2.98 13.42 -3.41
C SER A 129 -2.56 14.67 -2.62
N THR A 130 -2.26 14.50 -1.33
CA THR A 130 -1.80 15.60 -0.46
C THR A 130 -0.44 16.16 -0.91
N TYR A 131 0.51 15.28 -1.27
CA TYR A 131 1.79 15.66 -1.84
C TYR A 131 1.62 16.43 -3.16
N GLU A 132 0.84 15.89 -4.09
CA GLU A 132 0.63 16.49 -5.41
C GLU A 132 -0.05 17.86 -5.31
N MET A 133 -1.03 18.03 -4.42
CA MET A 133 -1.62 19.34 -4.14
C MET A 133 -0.59 20.34 -3.59
N ALA A 134 0.26 19.90 -2.65
CA ALA A 134 1.33 20.73 -2.09
C ALA A 134 2.30 21.19 -3.17
N PHE A 135 2.73 20.25 -4.00
CA PHE A 135 3.65 20.48 -5.10
C PHE A 135 3.07 21.46 -6.12
N CYS A 136 1.82 21.25 -6.54
CA CYS A 136 1.14 22.16 -7.47
C CYS A 136 1.04 23.58 -6.89
N SER A 137 0.63 23.73 -5.62
CA SER A 137 0.54 25.03 -4.95
C SER A 137 1.92 25.72 -4.84
N TYR A 138 2.96 24.97 -4.47
CA TYR A 138 4.33 25.48 -4.44
C TYR A 138 4.77 25.97 -5.82
N ARG A 139 4.55 25.19 -6.88
CA ARG A 139 4.96 25.52 -8.25
C ARG A 139 4.21 26.72 -8.81
N GLU A 140 2.91 26.84 -8.53
CA GLU A 140 2.12 28.01 -8.89
C GLU A 140 2.67 29.27 -8.24
N LYS A 141 2.91 29.23 -6.92
CA LYS A 141 3.43 30.37 -6.17
C LYS A 141 4.83 30.77 -6.64
N LEU A 142 5.72 29.80 -6.83
CA LEU A 142 7.06 30.02 -7.36
C LEU A 142 7.02 30.68 -8.75
N THR A 143 6.18 30.16 -9.65
CA THR A 143 6.05 30.70 -11.01
C THR A 143 5.51 32.12 -10.97
N GLY A 144 4.46 32.39 -10.19
CA GLY A 144 3.90 33.73 -10.02
C GLY A 144 4.92 34.71 -9.43
N ALA A 145 5.72 34.27 -8.45
CA ALA A 145 6.78 35.08 -7.88
C ALA A 145 7.87 35.43 -8.91
N CYS A 146 8.35 34.44 -9.67
CA CYS A 146 9.31 34.68 -10.74
C CYS A 146 8.79 35.67 -11.79
N SER A 147 7.51 35.56 -12.17
CA SER A 147 6.86 36.49 -13.10
C SER A 147 6.80 37.91 -12.53
N ALA A 148 6.37 38.06 -11.27
CA ALA A 148 6.29 39.36 -10.60
C ALA A 148 7.68 40.03 -10.48
N TYR A 149 8.70 39.25 -10.10
CA TYR A 149 10.09 39.72 -10.06
C TYR A 149 10.55 40.20 -11.44
N THR A 150 10.26 39.42 -12.49
CA THR A 150 10.61 39.76 -13.87
C THR A 150 9.95 41.06 -14.30
N THR A 151 8.64 41.21 -14.11
CA THR A 151 7.91 42.44 -14.43
C THR A 151 8.48 43.63 -13.68
N CYS A 152 8.66 43.53 -12.37
CA CYS A 152 9.19 44.61 -11.54
C CYS A 152 10.55 45.10 -12.03
N ARG A 153 11.44 44.19 -12.41
CA ARG A 153 12.79 44.54 -12.89
C ARG A 153 12.82 45.14 -14.30
N THR A 154 11.77 44.90 -15.09
CA THR A 154 11.65 45.43 -16.46
C THR A 154 10.84 46.72 -16.56
N THR A 155 10.29 47.21 -15.44
CA THR A 155 9.54 48.47 -15.35
C THR A 155 10.44 49.55 -14.78
#